data_AF-A0A0G1GQP4-F1
#
_entry.id   AF-A0A0G1GQP4-F1
#
_cell.length_a   1.000
_cell.length_b   1.000
_cell.length_c   1.000
_cell.angle_alpha   90.00
_cell.angle_beta   90.00
_cell.angle_gamma   90.00
#
_symmetry.space_group_name_H-M   'P 1'
#
loop_
_entity.id
_entity.type
_entity.pdbx_description
1 polymer ?
#
loop_
_entity_poly.entity_id
_entity_poly.type
_entity_poly.pdbx_seq_one_letter_code
_entity_poly.pdbx_strand_id
1 'polypeptide(L)' 'IEKHDGGPIGIETLAAALSEDIGTIEEVIEPYLLQTGLIKRTTRGRIATDQAYKHLKKTPRGKNSEVQLF' A
#
# COMPACT_ATOMS: atom_id res chain seq x y z
N ILE A 1 0.80 5.98 0.67
CA ILE A 1 1.95 5.84 1.60
C ILE A 1 2.11 7.06 2.50
N GLU A 2 2.23 8.28 1.96
CA GLU A 2 2.43 9.48 2.81
C GLU A 2 1.23 9.82 3.72
N LYS A 3 0.01 9.56 3.25
CA LYS A 3 -1.21 9.88 4.01
C LYS A 3 -1.56 8.87 5.11
N HIS A 4 -1.04 7.63 5.04
CA HIS A 4 -1.48 6.53 5.91
C HIS A 4 -0.31 5.63 6.36
N ASP A 5 0.94 6.11 6.27
CA ASP A 5 2.19 5.40 6.60
C ASP A 5 2.30 3.95 6.06
N GLY A 6 1.66 3.68 4.93
CA GLY A 6 1.65 2.37 4.29
C GLY A 6 0.47 1.47 4.62
N GLY A 7 -0.51 1.91 5.42
CA GLY A 7 -1.78 1.22 5.66
C GLY A 7 -1.93 0.69 7.09
N PRO A 8 -2.96 -0.13 7.37
CA PRO A 8 -3.99 -0.63 6.47
C PRO A 8 -5.06 0.41 6.10
N ILE A 9 -5.46 0.47 4.82
CA ILE A 9 -6.53 1.35 4.32
C ILE A 9 -7.69 0.53 3.72
N GLY A 10 -8.93 0.87 4.07
CA GLY A 10 -10.13 0.26 3.49
C GLY A 10 -10.29 0.62 2.00
N ILE A 11 -11.04 -0.20 1.25
CA ILE A 11 -11.27 0.09 -0.19
C ILE A 11 -12.06 1.37 -0.38
N GLU A 12 -13.07 1.60 0.45
CA GLU A 12 -13.93 2.80 0.36
C GLU A 12 -13.10 4.06 0.59
N THR A 13 -12.20 4.05 1.58
CA THR A 13 -11.29 5.17 1.82
C THR A 13 -10.30 5.36 0.68
N LEU A 14 -9.79 4.27 0.10
CA LEU A 14 -8.88 4.34 -1.05
C LEU A 14 -9.60 4.91 -2.29
N ALA A 15 -10.82 4.45 -2.56
CA ALA A 15 -11.71 4.94 -3.62
C ALA A 15 -11.99 6.44 -3.46
N ALA A 16 -12.43 6.86 -2.28
CA ALA A 16 -12.65 8.27 -1.97
C ALA A 16 -11.38 9.12 -2.14
N ALA A 17 -10.22 8.60 -1.70
CA ALA A 17 -8.95 9.31 -1.83
C ALA A 17 -8.45 9.45 -3.27
N LEU A 18 -8.84 8.52 -4.15
CA LEU A 18 -8.50 8.53 -5.58
C LEU A 18 -9.59 9.16 -6.45
N SER A 19 -10.76 9.47 -5.88
CA SER A 19 -11.96 9.90 -6.62
C SER A 19 -12.36 8.90 -7.72
N GLU A 20 -12.16 7.62 -7.43
CA GLU A 20 -12.45 6.50 -8.33
C GLU A 20 -13.55 5.62 -7.72
N ASP A 21 -14.22 4.84 -8.57
CA ASP A 21 -15.16 3.82 -8.11
C ASP A 21 -14.43 2.62 -7.48
N ILE A 22 -15.09 1.97 -6.52
CA ILE A 22 -14.57 0.78 -5.84
C ILE A 22 -14.32 -0.35 -6.85
N GLY A 23 -15.24 -0.58 -7.77
CA GLY A 23 -15.13 -1.61 -8.80
C GLY A 23 -13.93 -1.36 -9.72
N THR A 24 -13.71 -0.10 -10.12
CA THR A 24 -12.52 0.27 -10.91
C THR A 24 -11.23 -0.07 -10.19
N ILE A 25 -11.15 0.20 -8.88
CA ILE A 25 -9.96 -0.15 -8.11
C ILE A 25 -9.79 -1.67 -8.03
N GLU A 26 -10.84 -2.44 -7.73
CA GLU A 26 -10.73 -3.88 -7.53
C GLU A 26 -10.53 -4.68 -8.81
N GLU A 27 -11.14 -4.24 -9.92
CA GLU A 27 -11.15 -4.96 -11.20
C GLU A 27 -10.02 -4.53 -12.14
N VAL A 28 -9.55 -3.27 -12.03
CA VAL A 28 -8.54 -2.72 -12.96
C VAL A 28 -7.21 -2.48 -12.26
N ILE A 29 -7.21 -1.83 -11.09
CA ILE A 29 -5.98 -1.32 -10.48
C ILE A 29 -5.30 -2.38 -9.60
N GLU A 30 -6.06 -3.01 -8.70
CA GLU A 30 -5.51 -3.99 -7.76
C GLU A 30 -4.87 -5.22 -8.40
N PRO A 31 -5.39 -5.79 -9.51
CA PRO A 31 -4.76 -6.96 -10.13
C PRO A 31 -3.28 -6.71 -10.44
N TYR A 32 -2.96 -5.54 -11.00
CA TYR A 32 -1.58 -5.16 -11.29
C TYR A 32 -0.76 -4.95 -10.02
N LEU A 33 -1.28 -4.20 -9.04
CA LEU A 33 -0.56 -3.88 -7.81
C LEU A 33 -0.31 -5.12 -6.94
N LEU A 34 -1.22 -6.09 -6.94
CA LEU A 34 -1.07 -7.38 -6.26
C LEU A 34 -0.08 -8.27 -6.99
N GLN A 35 -0.19 -8.38 -8.32
CA GLN A 35 0.71 -9.21 -9.14
C GLN A 35 2.16 -8.74 -9.05
N THR A 36 2.39 -7.43 -9.08
CA THR A 36 3.72 -6.82 -8.92
C THR A 36 4.19 -6.78 -7.47
N GLY A 37 3.36 -7.23 -6.51
CA GLY A 37 3.72 -7.30 -5.10
C GLY A 37 3.84 -5.93 -4.42
N LEU A 38 3.27 -4.86 -4.99
CA LEU A 38 3.31 -3.50 -4.45
C LEU A 38 2.33 -3.33 -3.27
N ILE A 39 1.20 -4.03 -3.29
CA ILE A 39 0.23 -4.02 -2.19
C ILE A 39 -0.07 -5.44 -1.71
N LYS A 40 -0.59 -5.54 -0.48
CA LYS A 40 -1.14 -6.77 0.08
C LYS A 40 -2.54 -6.51 0.63
N ARG A 41 -3.49 -7.40 0.31
CA ARG A 41 -4.82 -7.44 0.95
C ARG A 41 -4.72 -8.06 2.33
N THR A 42 -5.39 -7.46 3.31
CA THR A 42 -5.56 -7.98 4.67
C THR A 42 -7.01 -7.80 5.11
N THR A 43 -7.42 -8.47 6.19
CA THR A 43 -8.75 -8.31 6.78
C THR A 43 -9.05 -6.88 7.21
N ARG A 44 -8.02 -6.07 7.49
CA ARG A 44 -8.14 -4.67 7.90
C ARG A 44 -8.02 -3.68 6.74
N GLY A 45 -7.75 -4.14 5.52
CA GLY A 45 -7.53 -3.29 4.35
C GLY A 45 -6.23 -3.59 3.59
N ARG A 46 -5.83 -2.64 2.75
CA ARG A 46 -4.67 -2.74 1.86
C ARG A 46 -3.44 -2.13 2.54
N ILE A 47 -2.31 -2.81 2.42
CA ILE A 47 -1.02 -2.39 2.98
C ILE A 47 0.00 -2.29 1.84
N ALA A 48 0.79 -1.22 1.81
CA ALA A 48 1.92 -1.07 0.92
C ALA A 48 3.06 -1.98 1.39
N THR A 49 3.61 -2.78 0.48
CA THR A 49 4.73 -3.67 0.80
C THR A 49 6.06 -2.93 0.73
N ASP A 50 7.13 -3.58 1.19
CA ASP A 50 8.51 -3.09 0.99
C ASP A 50 8.84 -2.85 -0.49
N GLN A 51 8.26 -3.62 -1.41
CA GLN A 51 8.48 -3.40 -2.84
C GLN A 51 7.87 -2.09 -3.31
N ALA A 52 6.70 -1.69 -2.80
CA ALA A 52 6.13 -0.38 -3.11
C ALA A 52 7.01 0.77 -2.61
N TYR A 53 7.56 0.65 -1.41
CA TYR A 53 8.51 1.63 -0.89
C TYR A 53 9.76 1.74 -1.77
N LYS A 54 10.34 0.60 -2.19
CA LYS A 54 11.49 0.57 -3.11
C LYS A 54 11.15 1.16 -4.48
N HIS A 55 10.00 0.79 -5.05
CA HIS A 55 9.54 1.28 -6.35
C HIS A 55 9.37 2.80 -6.35
N LEU A 56 8.85 3.35 -5.26
CA LEU A 56 8.64 4.78 -5.07
C LEU A 56 9.88 5.52 -4.55
N LYS A 57 11.02 4.82 -4.37
CA LYS A 57 12.26 5.34 -3.78
C LYS A 57 12.03 6.03 -2.43
N LYS A 58 11.15 5.45 -1.59
CA LYS A 58 10.82 5.95 -0.25
C LYS A 58 11.26 4.96 0.82
N THR A 59 11.58 5.48 1.99
CA THR A 59 11.85 4.66 3.19
C THR A 59 10.55 4.45 3.98
N PRO A 60 10.24 3.22 4.42
CA PRO A 60 9.11 2.97 5.30
C PRO A 60 9.36 3.66 6.65
N ARG A 61 8.42 4.51 7.06
CA ARG A 61 8.54 5.34 8.27
C ARG A 61 8.59 4.53 9.58
N GLY A 62 8.26 3.23 9.53
CA GLY A 62 8.23 2.30 10.67
C GLY A 62 9.36 1.26 10.72
N LYS A 63 10.38 1.31 9.84
CA LYS A 63 11.52 0.36 9.88
C LYS A 63 12.80 0.96 10.51
N ASN A 64 12.66 1.87 11.46
CA ASN A 64 13.78 2.53 12.13
C ASN A 64 14.21 1.88 13.46
N SER A 65 14.00 0.57 13.67
CA SER A 65 14.40 -0.06 14.95
C SER A 65 15.19 -1.37 14.90
N GLU A 66 15.53 -1.97 13.75
CA GLU A 66 16.30 -3.24 13.76
C GLU A 66 17.40 -3.40 12.69
N VAL A 67 17.90 -2.32 12.09
CA VAL A 67 19.15 -2.41 11.31
C VAL A 67 20.17 -1.41 11.85
N GLN A 68 20.44 -1.53 13.15
CA GLN A 68 21.65 -1.03 13.75
C GLN A 68 22.07 -1.99 14.86
N LEU A 69 22.56 -3.16 14.48
CA LEU A 69 23.53 -3.91 15.29
C LEU A 69 24.24 -4.94 14.41
N PHE A 70 25.48 -4.58 14.04
CA PHE A 70 26.54 -5.40 13.44
C PHE A 70 26.43 -5.80 11.96
#